data_AF-A0A5T1IYU8-F1
#
_entry.id   AF-A0A5T1IYU8-F1
#
_cell.length_a   1.000
_cell.length_b   1.000
_cell.length_c   1.000
_cell.angle_alpha   90.00
_cell.angle_beta   90.00
_cell.angle_gamma   90.00
#
_symmetry.space_group_name_H-M   'P 1'
#
loop_
_entity.id
_entity.type
_entity.pdbx_description
1 polymer ?
#
loop_
_entity_poly.entity_id
_entity_poly.type
_entity_poly.pdbx_seq_one_letter_code
_entity_poly.pdbx_strand_id
1 'polypeptide(L)'
;MSIALSILSTPMFFLGLTFIIIGTGFFKTSASVTVGMLYKQNDTRCDTGYTIFYIGINIGAFIAPLICGFVQAKWNYHLGFCIEGGGRYANLFAYFIF
;
A
#
# COMPACT_ATOMS: atom_id res chain seq x y z
N MET A 1 5.10 -11.33 -0.67
CA MET A 1 5.25 -11.88 0.70
C MET A 1 4.42 -13.15 0.88
N SER A 2 3.08 -13.14 0.81
CA SER A 2 2.27 -14.38 0.90
C SER A 2 2.58 -15.39 -0.21
N ILE A 3 2.68 -14.94 -1.46
CA ILE A 3 3.02 -15.81 -2.61
C ILE A 3 4.48 -16.31 -2.58
N ALA A 4 5.38 -15.56 -1.94
CA ALA A 4 6.78 -15.98 -1.77
C ALA A 4 6.90 -17.05 -0.68
N LEU A 5 6.07 -16.96 0.37
CA LEU A 5 5.98 -17.96 1.44
C LEU A 5 5.23 -19.23 1.01
N SER A 6 4.38 -19.14 -0.01
CA SER A 6 3.67 -20.27 -0.63
C SER A 6 4.58 -21.33 -1.25
N ILE A 7 5.84 -21.01 -1.54
CA ILE A 7 6.82 -21.96 -2.08
C ILE A 7 7.22 -23.01 -1.02
N LEU A 8 7.06 -22.67 0.28
CA LEU A 8 7.50 -23.51 1.40
C LEU A 8 6.37 -24.41 1.96
N SER A 9 5.14 -23.91 2.05
CA SER A 9 3.98 -24.67 2.57
C SER A 9 2.64 -23.90 2.45
N THR A 10 1.52 -24.59 2.24
CA THR A 10 0.15 -24.03 2.23
C THR A 10 -0.22 -23.18 3.46
N PRO A 11 0.11 -23.56 4.72
CA PRO A 11 -0.12 -22.71 5.90
C PRO A 11 0.69 -21.40 5.90
N MET A 12 1.88 -21.40 5.31
CA MET A 12 2.72 -20.19 5.22
C MET A 12 2.09 -19.12 4.32
N PHE A 13 1.35 -19.52 3.29
CA PHE A 13 0.59 -18.59 2.46
C PHE A 13 -0.45 -17.81 3.28
N PHE A 14 -1.24 -18.51 4.11
CA PHE A 14 -2.23 -17.89 4.99
C PHE A 14 -1.60 -16.98 6.04
N LEU A 15 -0.45 -17.37 6.59
CA LEU A 15 0.31 -16.53 7.52
C LEU A 15 0.74 -15.22 6.86
N GLY A 16 1.24 -15.28 5.62
CA GLY A 16 1.57 -14.09 4.86
C GLY A 16 0.36 -13.21 4.53
N LEU A 17 -0.82 -13.81 4.30
CA LEU A 17 -2.07 -13.10 4.08
C LEU A 17 -2.51 -12.34 5.33
N THR A 18 -2.45 -12.98 6.51
CA THR A 18 -2.76 -12.37 7.79
C THR A 18 -1.88 -11.15 8.05
N PHE A 19 -0.58 -11.25 7.76
CA PHE A 19 0.35 -10.12 7.90
C PHE A 19 -0.01 -8.94 6.97
N ILE A 20 -0.45 -9.23 5.74
CA ILE A 20 -0.91 -8.19 4.80
C ILE A 20 -2.17 -7.51 5.31
N ILE A 21 -3.14 -8.27 5.83
CA ILE A 21 -4.41 -7.73 6.36
C ILE A 21 -4.13 -6.79 7.54
N ILE A 22 -3.36 -7.27 8.53
CA ILE A 22 -3.00 -6.49 9.72
C ILE A 22 -2.23 -5.22 9.32
N GLY A 23 -1.19 -5.36 8.50
CA GLY A 23 -0.35 -4.24 8.08
C GLY A 23 -1.10 -3.18 7.27
N THR A 24 -1.99 -3.61 6.37
CA THR A 24 -2.80 -2.68 5.55
C THR A 24 -3.86 -1.97 6.39
N GLY A 25 -4.45 -2.67 7.38
CA GLY A 25 -5.40 -2.08 8.32
C GLY A 25 -4.79 -0.93 9.12
N PHE A 26 -3.64 -1.16 9.75
CA PHE A 26 -2.95 -0.12 10.51
C PHE A 26 -2.49 1.06 9.65
N PHE A 27 -1.94 0.80 8.46
CA PHE A 27 -1.46 1.87 7.59
C PHE A 27 -2.60 2.76 7.08
N LYS A 28 -3.73 2.15 6.70
CA LYS A 28 -4.88 2.89 6.16
C LYS A 28 -5.52 3.82 7.19
N THR A 29 -5.67 3.38 8.44
CA THR A 29 -6.24 4.21 9.51
C THR A 29 -5.27 5.29 10.01
N SER A 30 -3.97 5.02 9.99
CA SER A 30 -2.98 5.98 10.50
C SER A 30 -2.73 7.11 9.51
N ALA A 31 -2.67 6.82 8.20
CA ALA A 31 -2.40 7.83 7.18
C ALA A 31 -3.48 8.92 7.11
N SER A 32 -4.77 8.56 7.25
CA SER A 32 -5.86 9.55 7.24
C SER A 32 -5.83 10.45 8.48
N VAL A 33 -5.45 9.92 9.65
CA VAL A 33 -5.30 10.71 10.88
C VAL A 33 -4.15 11.71 10.76
N THR A 34 -3.02 11.31 10.18
CA THR A 34 -1.88 12.22 9.95
C THR A 34 -2.26 13.41 9.06
N VAL A 35 -3.05 13.18 8.00
CA VAL A 35 -3.56 14.27 7.15
C VAL A 35 -4.49 15.20 7.93
N GLY A 36 -5.34 14.66 8.82
CA GLY A 36 -6.22 15.46 9.68
C GLY A 36 -5.46 16.30 10.71
N MET A 37 -4.35 15.81 11.23
CA MET A 37 -3.51 16.51 12.22
C MET A 37 -2.71 17.68 11.62
N LEU A 38 -2.55 17.73 10.29
CA LEU A 38 -1.87 18.84 9.61
C LEU A 38 -2.68 20.16 9.63
N TYR A 39 -4.00 20.07 9.85
CA TYR A 39 -4.90 21.22 9.79
C TYR A 39 -5.48 21.54 11.19
N LYS A 40 -5.65 22.83 11.51
CA LYS A 40 -6.28 23.26 12.76
C LYS A 40 -7.78 22.96 12.74
N GLN A 41 -8.38 22.77 13.92
CA GLN A 41 -9.84 22.68 14.04
C GLN A 41 -10.49 23.91 13.37
N ASN A 42 -11.44 23.69 12.46
CA ASN A 42 -12.14 24.68 11.61
C ASN A 42 -11.40 25.23 10.37
N ASP A 43 -10.29 24.63 9.92
CA ASP A 43 -9.69 24.98 8.64
C ASP A 43 -10.41 24.31 7.45
N THR A 44 -11.02 25.10 6.56
CA THR A 44 -11.68 24.63 5.33
C THR A 44 -10.73 23.95 4.35
N ARG A 45 -9.41 24.11 4.52
CA ARG A 45 -8.38 23.44 3.71
C ARG A 45 -8.24 21.95 4.07
N CYS A 46 -8.75 21.53 5.22
CA CYS A 46 -8.75 20.13 5.66
C CYS A 46 -9.48 19.23 4.64
N ASP A 47 -10.67 19.64 4.19
CA ASP A 47 -11.46 18.91 3.19
C ASP A 47 -10.76 18.85 1.82
N THR A 48 -10.05 19.92 1.46
CA THR A 48 -9.24 19.95 0.22
C THR A 48 -8.03 19.01 0.36
N GLY A 49 -7.39 18.97 1.53
CA GLY A 49 -6.30 18.04 1.84
C GLY A 49 -6.74 16.58 1.75
N TYR A 50 -7.91 16.24 2.30
CA TYR A 50 -8.49 14.90 2.14
C TYR A 50 -8.83 14.57 0.69
N THR A 51 -9.35 15.55 -0.07
CA THR A 51 -9.66 15.37 -1.50
C THR A 51 -8.41 15.02 -2.30
N ILE A 52 -7.31 15.75 -2.09
CA ILE A 52 -6.02 15.47 -2.75
C ILE A 52 -5.49 14.08 -2.37
N PHE A 53 -5.60 13.71 -1.09
CA PHE A 53 -5.22 12.38 -0.61
C PHE A 53 -6.02 11.27 -1.31
N TYR A 54 -7.34 11.43 -1.44
CA TYR A 54 -8.18 10.46 -2.14
C TYR A 54 -7.91 10.40 -3.64
N ILE A 55 -7.62 11.52 -4.29
CA ILE A 55 -7.23 11.52 -5.71
C ILE A 55 -5.92 10.74 -5.87
N GLY A 56 -4.95 10.93 -4.98
CA GLY A 56 -3.70 10.16 -4.96
C GLY A 56 -3.93 8.64 -4.83
N ILE A 57 -4.85 8.23 -3.95
CA ILE A 57 -5.23 6.80 -3.81
C ILE A 57 -5.82 6.25 -5.10
N ASN A 58 -6.74 6.97 -5.75
CA ASN A 58 -7.38 6.52 -6.98
C ASN A 58 -6.36 6.42 -8.14
N ILE A 59 -5.45 7.38 -8.27
CA ILE A 59 -4.38 7.34 -9.26
C ILE A 59 -3.45 6.14 -9.00
N GLY A 60 -3.05 5.92 -7.75
CA GLY A 60 -2.23 4.77 -7.37
C GLY A 60 -2.94 3.44 -7.67
N ALA A 61 -4.22 3.33 -7.34
CA ALA A 61 -5.05 2.16 -7.63
C ALA A 61 -5.24 1.89 -9.13
N PHE A 62 -5.14 2.91 -9.98
CA PHE A 62 -5.16 2.76 -11.43
C PHE A 62 -3.81 2.31 -12.00
N ILE A 63 -2.71 2.94 -11.55
CA ILE A 63 -1.36 2.69 -12.08
C ILE A 63 -0.79 1.36 -11.58
N ALA A 64 -1.00 1.02 -10.31
CA ALA A 64 -0.45 -0.18 -9.68
C ALA A 64 -0.78 -1.49 -10.44
N PRO A 65 -2.05 -1.79 -10.78
CA PRO A 65 -2.39 -3.00 -11.52
C PRO A 65 -1.89 -2.99 -12.97
N LEU A 66 -1.71 -1.82 -13.59
CA LEU A 66 -1.13 -1.74 -14.94
C LEU A 66 0.34 -2.17 -14.92
N ILE A 67 1.12 -1.66 -13.97
CA ILE A 67 2.54 -2.01 -13.83
C ILE A 67 2.68 -3.46 -13.37
N CYS A 68 1.96 -3.84 -12.31
CA CYS A 68 2.00 -5.20 -11.75
C CYS A 68 1.52 -6.23 -12.77
N GLY A 69 0.39 -5.98 -13.43
CA GLY A 69 -0.18 -6.85 -14.47
C GLY A 69 0.74 -7.03 -15.67
N PHE A 70 1.40 -5.95 -16.13
CA PHE A 70 2.37 -6.05 -17.22
C PHE A 70 3.59 -6.92 -16.86
N VAL A 71 4.12 -6.77 -15.64
CA VAL A 71 5.25 -7.58 -15.18
C VAL A 71 4.85 -9.04 -14.92
N GLN A 72 3.66 -9.27 -14.38
CA GLN A 72 3.12 -10.62 -14.21
C GLN A 72 2.96 -11.34 -15.55
N ALA A 73 2.43 -10.66 -16.58
CA ALA A 73 2.19 -11.25 -17.89
C ALA A 73 3.48 -11.58 -18.65
N LYS A 74 4.55 -10.77 -18.49
CA LYS A 74 5.78 -10.92 -19.28
C LYS A 74 6.85 -11.76 -18.59
N TRP A 75 6.93 -11.76 -17.26
CA TRP A 75 8.01 -12.42 -16.53
C TRP A 75 7.49 -13.56 -15.66
N ASN A 76 6.86 -13.26 -14.52
CA ASN A 76 6.34 -14.26 -13.58
C ASN A 76 5.48 -13.59 -12.51
N TYR A 77 4.50 -14.33 -11.96
CA TYR A 77 3.65 -13.87 -10.87
C TYR A 77 4.43 -13.46 -9.61
N HIS A 78 5.55 -14.14 -9.33
CA HIS A 78 6.42 -13.82 -8.19
C HIS A 78 7.09 -12.45 -8.31
N LEU A 79 7.54 -12.07 -9.51
CA LEU A 79 8.19 -10.79 -9.73
C LEU A 79 7.20 -9.62 -9.63
N GLY A 80 5.97 -9.78 -10.14
CA GLY A 80 4.91 -8.80 -9.92
C GLY A 80 4.63 -8.58 -8.44
N PHE A 81 4.60 -9.65 -7.65
CA PHE A 81 4.41 -9.56 -6.20
C PHE A 81 5.62 -8.96 -5.47
N CYS A 82 6.84 -9.17 -5.96
CA CYS A 82 8.05 -8.53 -5.43
C CYS A 82 8.02 -7.02 -5.65
N ILE A 83 7.50 -6.53 -6.77
CA ILE A 83 7.32 -5.10 -7.04
C ILE A 83 6.34 -4.47 -6.04
N GLU A 84 5.21 -5.13 -5.76
CA GLU A 84 4.28 -4.64 -4.74
C GLU A 84 4.89 -4.63 -3.33
N GLY A 85 5.65 -5.67 -2.98
CA GLY A 85 6.40 -5.71 -1.74
C GLY A 85 7.38 -4.54 -1.64
N GLY A 86 8.18 -4.32 -2.68
CA GLY A 86 9.13 -3.21 -2.78
C GLY A 86 8.47 -1.84 -2.61
N GLY A 87 7.32 -1.62 -3.26
CA GLY A 87 6.54 -0.39 -3.11
C GLY A 87 6.11 -0.12 -1.67
N ARG A 88 5.70 -1.16 -0.92
CA ARG A 88 5.35 -1.02 0.50
C ARG A 88 6.56 -0.65 1.37
N TYR A 89 7.75 -1.19 1.09
CA TYR A 89 8.99 -0.82 1.80
C TYR A 89 9.42 0.62 1.49
N ALA A 90 9.34 1.05 0.22
CA ALA A 90 9.67 2.42 -0.17
C ALA A 90 8.75 3.43 0.53
N ASN A 91 7.45 3.12 0.62
CA ASN A 91 6.48 3.93 1.35
C ASN A 91 6.77 4.01 2.85
N LEU A 92 7.16 2.89 3.48
CA LEU A 92 7.60 2.90 4.88
C LEU A 92 8.86 3.76 5.09
N PHE A 93 9.82 3.68 4.16
CA PHE A 93 11.04 4.47 4.23
C PHE A 93 10.77 5.97 4.07
N ALA A 94 9.88 6.35 3.14
CA ALA A 94 9.43 7.73 3.00
C ALA A 94 8.76 8.23 4.28
N TYR A 95 7.88 7.43 4.90
CA TYR A 95 7.23 7.79 6.17
C TYR A 95 8.21 7.98 7.34
N PHE A 96 9.41 7.40 7.27
CA PHE A 96 10.42 7.59 8.31
C PHE A 96 11.24 8.88 8.11
N ILE A 97 11.32 9.37 6.87
CA ILE A 97 12.09 10.56 6.50
C ILE A 97 11.30 11.86 6.72
N PHE A 98 9.97 11.81 6.59
CA PHE A 98 9.07 12.96 6.68
C PHE A 98 8.20 12.87 7.94
#